data_AF-A0A667XVM3-F1
#
_entry.id   AF-A0A667XVM3-F1
#
_cell.length_a   1.000
_cell.length_b   1.000
_cell.length_c   1.000
_cell.angle_alpha   90.00
_cell.angle_beta   90.00
_cell.angle_gamma   90.00
#
_symmetry.space_group_name_H-M   'P 1'
#
loop_
_entity.id
_entity.type
_entity.pdbx_description
1 polymer ?
#
loop_
_entity_poly.entity_id
_entity_poly.type
_entity_poly.pdbx_seq_one_letter_code
_entity_poly.pdbx_strand_id
1 'polypeptide(L)'
;MHTLSASVLRFVGAGDDPRSCRFSQMMEQRLENVLSEAQAKVLNTHSRLSVQMLSVSHVAGSPAVSLIYTVRNGTVFLNGTAASNLLGRLSAEVVGYFLFYPPLIIAERKLQFSF
;
A
#
# COMPACT_ATOMS: atom_id res chain seq x y z
N MET A 1 -0.87 -20.78 12.93
CA MET A 1 0.03 -19.74 12.37
C MET A 1 -0.73 -19.00 11.28
N HIS A 2 -1.17 -17.76 11.53
CA HIS A 2 -1.83 -16.94 10.51
C HIS A 2 -0.81 -15.99 9.89
N THR A 3 -0.45 -16.24 8.64
CA THR A 3 0.50 -15.41 7.90
C THR A 3 -0.28 -14.31 7.18
N LEU A 4 -0.17 -13.07 7.66
CA LEU A 4 -0.68 -11.90 6.94
C LEU A 4 0.45 -11.33 6.10
N SER A 5 0.17 -11.07 4.84
CA SER A 5 1.20 -10.64 3.90
C SER A 5 0.92 -9.19 3.56
N ALA A 6 1.81 -8.30 4.02
CA ALA A 6 1.64 -6.86 3.94
C ALA A 6 2.62 -6.25 2.93
N SER A 7 2.21 -5.16 2.29
CA SER A 7 3.06 -4.39 1.40
C SER A 7 3.64 -3.20 2.15
N VAL A 8 4.90 -2.89 1.87
CA VAL A 8 5.61 -1.72 2.39
C VAL A 8 5.77 -0.72 1.25
N LEU A 9 5.23 0.47 1.47
CA LEU A 9 5.40 1.61 0.58
C LEU A 9 6.19 2.68 1.31
N ARG A 10 7.29 3.13 0.72
CA ARG A 10 8.09 4.24 1.23
C ARG A 10 8.03 5.39 0.23
N PHE A 11 7.77 6.61 0.68
CA PHE A 11 7.78 7.80 -0.17
C PHE A 11 8.27 9.03 0.59
N VAL A 12 8.50 10.13 -0.14
CA VAL A 12 8.88 11.42 0.47
C VAL A 12 7.61 12.20 0.82
N GLY A 13 7.35 12.42 2.10
CA GLY A 13 6.17 13.15 2.60
C GLY A 13 6.41 14.66 2.63
N ALA A 14 5.51 15.43 2.03
CA ALA A 14 5.70 16.85 1.74
C ALA A 14 5.07 17.85 2.73
N GLY A 15 4.65 17.43 3.93
CA GLY A 15 4.18 18.36 4.98
C GLY A 15 2.88 18.00 5.70
N ASP A 16 2.23 16.89 5.35
CA ASP A 16 1.11 16.33 6.12
C ASP A 16 1.63 15.45 7.26
N ASP A 17 0.91 15.37 8.39
CA ASP A 17 1.35 14.58 9.54
C ASP A 17 1.09 13.08 9.27
N PRO A 18 2.14 12.26 9.05
CA PRO A 18 1.95 10.88 8.62
C PRO A 18 1.37 9.98 9.73
N ARG A 19 1.35 10.44 10.98
CA ARG A 19 0.80 9.70 12.12
C ARG A 19 -0.70 9.97 12.31
N SER A 20 -1.25 10.94 11.59
CA SER A 20 -2.66 11.28 11.68
C SER A 20 -3.53 10.24 11.01
N CYS A 21 -4.68 9.94 11.64
CA CYS A 21 -5.67 9.03 11.04
C CYS A 21 -6.17 9.52 9.69
N ARG A 22 -6.25 10.85 9.48
CA ARG A 22 -6.59 11.45 8.19
C ARG A 22 -5.63 11.06 7.08
N PHE A 23 -4.33 11.06 7.37
CA PHE A 23 -3.31 10.68 6.41
C PHE A 23 -3.46 9.21 6.03
N SER A 24 -3.67 8.34 7.02
CA SER A 24 -3.88 6.90 6.79
C SER A 24 -5.11 6.65 5.91
N GLN A 25 -6.25 7.27 6.23
CA GLN A 25 -7.49 7.13 5.44
C GLN A 25 -7.34 7.62 4.00
N MET A 26 -6.69 8.78 3.82
CA MET A 26 -6.40 9.33 2.50
C MET A 26 -5.49 8.40 1.70
N MET A 27 -4.48 7.81 2.34
CA MET A 27 -3.56 6.87 1.71
C MET A 27 -4.25 5.55 1.35
N GLU A 28 -5.11 5.03 2.22
CA GLU A 28 -5.91 3.84 1.97
C GLU A 28 -6.76 4.02 0.70
N GLN A 29 -7.48 5.12 0.57
CA GLN A 29 -8.30 5.39 -0.62
C GLN A 29 -7.46 5.51 -1.90
N ARG A 30 -6.30 6.16 -1.82
CA ARG A 30 -5.39 6.26 -2.98
C ARG A 30 -4.84 4.91 -3.39
N LEU A 31 -4.46 4.08 -2.42
CA LEU A 31 -4.00 2.72 -2.66
C LEU A 31 -5.13 1.83 -3.21
N GLU A 32 -6.36 1.96 -2.70
CA GLU A 32 -7.53 1.24 -3.24
C GLU A 32 -7.73 1.55 -4.73
N ASN A 33 -7.69 2.83 -5.10
CA ASN A 33 -7.83 3.26 -6.49
C ASN A 33 -6.69 2.71 -7.36
N VAL A 34 -5.44 2.85 -6.92
CA VAL A 34 -4.29 2.40 -7.71
C VAL A 34 -4.26 0.88 -7.87
N LEU A 35 -4.63 0.13 -6.82
CA LEU A 35 -4.71 -1.33 -6.87
C LEU A 35 -5.87 -1.80 -7.75
N SER A 36 -7.00 -1.11 -7.72
CA SER A 36 -8.14 -1.35 -8.62
C SER A 36 -7.73 -1.17 -10.09
N GLU A 37 -7.04 -0.06 -10.39
CA GLU A 37 -6.46 0.19 -11.72
C GLU A 37 -5.41 -0.86 -12.09
N ALA A 38 -4.54 -1.26 -11.14
CA ALA A 38 -3.56 -2.31 -11.34
C ALA A 38 -4.22 -3.62 -11.75
N GLN A 39 -5.26 -4.05 -11.04
CA GLN A 39 -5.92 -5.32 -11.34
C GLN A 39 -6.76 -5.27 -12.62
N ALA A 40 -7.34 -4.12 -12.95
CA ALA A 40 -8.02 -3.93 -14.23
C ALA A 40 -7.00 -4.04 -15.38
N LYS A 41 -5.82 -3.44 -15.22
CA LYS A 41 -4.78 -3.43 -16.24
C LYS A 41 -3.99 -4.75 -16.36
N VAL A 42 -3.74 -5.42 -15.24
CA VAL A 42 -2.93 -6.64 -15.17
C VAL A 42 -3.76 -7.89 -15.30
N LEU A 43 -4.86 -7.98 -14.56
CA LEU A 43 -5.69 -9.18 -14.42
C LEU A 43 -6.99 -9.07 -15.23
N ASN A 44 -7.25 -7.94 -15.90
CA ASN A 44 -8.50 -7.67 -16.61
C ASN A 44 -9.74 -7.94 -15.73
N THR A 45 -9.63 -7.60 -14.45
CA THR A 45 -10.63 -7.90 -13.42
C THR A 45 -11.01 -6.60 -12.71
N HIS A 46 -12.29 -6.43 -12.35
CA HIS A 46 -12.82 -5.29 -11.59
C HIS A 46 -13.39 -5.71 -10.24
N SER A 47 -12.53 -6.16 -9.34
CA SER A 47 -12.87 -6.53 -7.98
C SER A 47 -12.72 -5.33 -7.06
N ARG A 48 -13.58 -5.26 -6.04
CA ARG A 48 -13.52 -4.20 -5.04
C ARG A 48 -12.44 -4.54 -4.02
N LEU A 49 -11.22 -4.07 -4.29
CA LEU A 49 -10.12 -4.15 -3.34
C LEU A 49 -10.31 -3.11 -2.25
N SER A 50 -10.15 -3.55 -1.02
CA SER A 50 -9.99 -2.66 0.12
C SER A 50 -8.58 -2.72 0.66
N VAL A 51 -8.05 -1.54 0.98
CA VAL A 51 -6.74 -1.39 1.58
C VAL A 51 -6.93 -1.06 3.04
N GLN A 52 -6.12 -1.69 3.88
CA GLN A 52 -6.08 -1.41 5.30
C GLN A 52 -4.66 -1.06 5.71
N MET A 53 -4.48 0.14 6.23
CA MET A 53 -3.22 0.63 6.77
C MET A 53 -2.97 -0.06 8.11
N LEU A 54 -1.85 -0.78 8.20
CA LEU A 54 -1.44 -1.47 9.43
C LEU A 54 -0.53 -0.59 10.28
N SER A 55 0.36 0.17 9.64
CA SER A 55 1.31 1.00 10.36
C SER A 55 1.83 2.12 9.47
N VAL A 56 1.97 3.31 10.05
CA VAL A 56 2.68 4.42 9.44
C VAL A 56 3.85 4.78 10.33
N SER A 57 5.03 4.82 9.74
CA SER A 57 6.27 5.16 10.43
C SER A 57 7.02 6.21 9.64
N HIS A 58 7.62 7.16 10.34
CA HIS A 58 8.36 8.25 9.74
C HIS A 58 9.67 8.38 10.49
N VAL A 59 10.77 8.47 9.74
CA VAL A 59 12.12 8.55 10.33
C VAL A 59 12.38 10.00 10.70
N ALA A 60 12.58 10.26 12.00
CA ALA A 60 12.92 11.59 12.50
C ALA A 60 14.18 12.12 11.80
N GLY A 61 14.11 13.34 11.25
CA GLY A 61 15.20 13.95 10.49
C GLY A 61 15.31 13.50 9.02
N SER A 62 14.39 12.67 8.52
CA SER A 62 14.30 12.30 7.09
C SER A 62 12.93 12.67 6.52
N PRO A 63 12.81 13.10 5.26
CA PRO A 63 11.50 13.33 4.65
C PRO A 63 10.81 12.03 4.20
N ALA A 64 11.39 10.86 4.52
CA ALA A 64 10.88 9.55 4.10
C ALA A 64 9.86 8.97 5.08
N VAL A 65 8.64 8.73 4.60
CA VAL A 65 7.54 8.06 5.29
C VAL A 65 7.46 6.61 4.82
N SER A 66 7.36 5.66 5.74
CA SER A 66 7.20 4.22 5.49
C SER A 66 5.85 3.75 5.98
N LEU A 67 5.09 3.12 5.08
CA LEU A 67 3.73 2.66 5.28
C LEU A 67 3.68 1.17 5.13
N ILE A 68 2.95 0.51 6.02
CA ILE A 68 2.66 -0.91 5.98
C ILE A 68 1.15 -1.05 5.81
N TYR A 69 0.71 -1.78 4.79
CA TYR A 69 -0.70 -1.99 4.50
C TYR A 69 -0.98 -3.40 3.98
N THR A 70 -2.24 -3.79 4.06
CA THR A 70 -2.76 -5.04 3.51
C THR A 70 -3.88 -4.75 2.53
N VAL A 71 -4.08 -5.67 1.58
CA VAL A 71 -5.16 -5.56 0.59
C VAL A 71 -6.09 -6.74 0.78
N ARG A 72 -7.39 -6.50 0.77
CA ARG A 72 -8.44 -7.51 0.84
C ARG A 72 -9.41 -7.35 -0.33
N ASN A 73 -9.91 -8.45 -0.86
CA ASN A 73 -10.96 -8.47 -1.86
C ASN A 73 -12.24 -9.00 -1.19
N GLY A 74 -13.16 -8.10 -0.86
CA GLY A 74 -14.36 -8.43 -0.09
C GLY A 74 -14.03 -9.00 1.29
N THR A 75 -14.21 -10.31 1.46
CA THR A 75 -13.96 -11.04 2.71
C THR A 75 -12.60 -11.75 2.76
N VAL A 76 -11.87 -11.79 1.64
CA VAL A 76 -10.61 -12.55 1.52
C VAL A 76 -9.43 -11.58 1.48
N PHE A 77 -8.48 -11.71 2.42
CA PHE A 77 -7.21 -10.99 2.33
C PHE A 77 -6.41 -11.51 1.14
N LEU A 78 -5.95 -10.62 0.26
CA LEU A 78 -5.08 -11.00 -0.82
C LEU A 78 -3.75 -11.49 -0.24
N ASN A 79 -3.22 -12.58 -0.80
CA ASN A 79 -1.83 -12.94 -0.58
C ASN A 79 -0.98 -11.73 -0.97
N GLY A 80 -0.04 -11.34 -0.13
CA GLY A 80 0.75 -10.12 -0.30
C GLY A 80 1.69 -10.21 -1.50
N THR A 81 1.93 -11.42 -2.01
CA THR A 81 2.51 -11.64 -3.34
C THR A 81 1.59 -11.16 -4.45
N ALA A 82 0.27 -11.38 -4.38
CA ALA A 82 -0.69 -10.87 -5.38
C ALA A 82 -0.80 -9.34 -5.29
N ALA A 83 -0.91 -8.78 -4.08
CA ALA A 83 -0.94 -7.33 -3.87
C ALA A 83 0.35 -6.65 -4.35
N SER A 84 1.52 -7.21 -4.02
CA SER A 84 2.81 -6.68 -4.46
C SER A 84 3.08 -6.93 -5.94
N ASN A 85 2.54 -7.99 -6.55
CA ASN A 85 2.62 -8.22 -7.99
C ASN A 85 1.72 -7.24 -8.76
N LEU A 86 0.55 -6.89 -8.22
CA LEU A 86 -0.28 -5.81 -8.75
C LEU A 86 0.45 -4.46 -8.71
N LEU A 87 0.98 -4.09 -7.54
CA LEU A 87 1.72 -2.83 -7.36
C LEU A 87 3.07 -2.81 -8.08
N GLY A 88 3.77 -3.94 -8.17
CA GLY A 88 5.04 -4.06 -8.87
C GLY A 88 4.90 -4.13 -10.39
N ARG A 89 3.72 -4.51 -10.90
CA ARG A 89 3.37 -4.37 -12.33
C ARG A 89 2.90 -2.98 -12.70
N LEU A 90 2.53 -2.15 -11.72
CA LEU A 90 2.43 -0.72 -11.94
C LEU A 90 3.82 -0.10 -11.87
N SER A 91 4.16 0.74 -12.85
CA SER A 91 5.39 1.52 -12.76
C SER A 91 5.33 2.42 -11.52
N ALA A 92 6.48 2.61 -10.86
CA ALA A 92 6.65 3.56 -9.76
C ALA A 92 6.13 4.97 -10.11
N GLU A 93 6.13 5.32 -11.40
CA GLU A 93 5.57 6.57 -11.93
C GLU A 93 4.04 6.66 -11.78
N VAL A 94 3.30 5.59 -12.14
CA VAL A 94 1.83 5.54 -12.01
C VAL A 94 1.45 5.50 -10.54
N VAL A 95 2.18 4.70 -9.76
CA VAL A 95 2.01 4.64 -8.31
C VAL A 95 2.24 6.03 -7.69
N GLY A 96 3.29 6.73 -8.09
CA GLY A 96 3.58 8.09 -7.64
C GLY A 96 2.51 9.11 -8.05
N TYR A 97 1.96 8.98 -9.27
CA TYR A 97 0.87 9.83 -9.75
C TYR A 97 -0.38 9.70 -8.89
N PHE A 98 -0.78 8.47 -8.53
CA PHE A 98 -1.96 8.23 -7.69
C PHE A 98 -1.74 8.61 -6.22
N LEU A 99 -0.55 8.34 -5.71
CA LEU A 99 -0.19 8.63 -4.32
C LEU A 99 0.10 10.11 -4.09
N PHE A 100 0.38 10.90 -5.15
CA PHE A 100 0.82 12.29 -5.09
C PHE A 100 2.15 12.47 -4.30
N TYR A 101 2.86 11.38 -4.05
CA TYR A 101 4.17 11.37 -3.41
C TYR A 101 5.13 10.56 -4.25
N PRO A 102 6.37 11.03 -4.45
CA PRO A 102 7.37 10.27 -5.18
C PRO A 102 7.71 8.99 -4.40
N PRO A 103 7.41 7.80 -4.96
CA PRO A 103 7.68 6.55 -4.27
C PRO A 103 9.17 6.28 -4.28
N LEU A 104 9.70 6.00 -3.09
CA LEU A 104 11.09 5.62 -2.86
C LEU A 104 11.26 4.09 -3.02
N ILE A 105 10.34 3.32 -2.43
CA ILE A 105 10.42 1.85 -2.36
C ILE A 105 9.00 1.26 -2.35
N ILE A 106 8.78 0.24 -3.17
CA ILE A 106 7.59 -0.63 -3.12
C ILE A 106 8.12 -2.05 -2.89
N ALA A 107 7.86 -2.63 -1.72
CA ALA A 107 8.39 -3.94 -1.34
C ALA A 107 7.37 -4.78 -0.56
N GLU A 108 7.47 -6.10 -0.61
CA GLU A 108 6.65 -6.99 0.22
C GLU A 108 7.29 -7.24 1.60
N ARG A 109 6.47 -7.30 2.65
CA ARG A 109 6.85 -7.86 3.96
C ARG A 109 5.86 -8.93 4.38
N LYS A 110 6.38 -10.12 4.68
CA LYS A 110 5.60 -11.14 5.41
C LYS A 110 5.54 -10.75 6.88
N LEU A 111 4.35 -10.38 7.37
CA LEU A 111 4.10 -10.18 8.80
C LEU A 111 3.65 -11.51 9.38
N GLN A 112 4.57 -12.19 10.06
CA GLN A 112 4.25 -13.39 10.82
C GLN A 112 3.73 -12.98 12.19
N PHE A 113 2.42 -13.09 12.39
CA PHE A 113 1.83 -12.94 13.72
C PHE A 113 1.90 -14.30 14.43
N SER A 114 2.75 -14.40 15.45
CA SER A 114 2.75 -15.51 16.39
C SER A 114 1.82 -15.11 17.54
N PHE A 115 0.63 -15.69 17.59
CA PHE A 115 -0.21 -15.70 18.79
C PHE A 115 0.16 -16.92 19.63
#